data_AF-A0A382JV74-F1
#
_entry.id   AF-A0A382JV74-F1
#
_cell.length_a   1.000
_cell.length_b   1.000
_cell.length_c   1.000
_cell.angle_alpha   90.00
_cell.angle_beta   90.00
_cell.angle_gamma   90.00
#
_symmetry.space_group_name_H-M   'P 1'
#
loop_
_entity.id
_entity.type
_entity.pdbx_description
1 polymer ?
#
loop_
_entity_poly.entity_id
_entity_poly.type
_entity_poly.pdbx_seq_one_letter_code
_entity_poly.pdbx_strand_id
1 'polypeptide(L)' 'MQEIQSVRLTRECEVTQIPSGQRMTMGADTPVDITQSLGGAYTVRSPQGLFRVDA' A
#
# COMPACT_ATOMS: atom_id res chain seq x y z
N MET A 1 -2.63 -19.27 -7.33
CA MET A 1 -2.58 -17.91 -7.92
C MET A 1 -3.15 -16.99 -6.85
N GLN A 2 -2.33 -16.18 -6.19
CA GLN A 2 -2.85 -15.26 -5.17
C GLN A 2 -3.48 -14.07 -5.93
N GLU A 3 -4.78 -13.88 -5.75
CA GLU A 3 -5.53 -12.86 -6.47
C GLU A 3 -5.07 -11.48 -6.02
N ILE A 4 -4.69 -10.62 -6.97
CA ILE A 4 -4.29 -9.25 -6.68
C ILE A 4 -5.58 -8.48 -6.40
N GLN A 5 -5.75 -8.01 -5.16
CA GLN A 5 -6.95 -7.27 -4.77
C GLN A 5 -6.73 -5.77 -4.99
N SER A 6 -7.41 -5.20 -5.99
CA SER A 6 -7.41 -3.76 -6.22
C SER A 6 -8.40 -3.08 -5.25
N VAL A 7 -7.89 -2.14 -4.44
CA VAL A 7 -8.68 -1.38 -3.46
C VAL A 7 -8.39 0.12 -3.61
N ARG A 8 -9.28 0.95 -3.09
CA ARG A 8 -9.00 2.38 -2.89
C ARG A 8 -8.79 2.63 -1.41
N LEU A 9 -7.79 3.46 -1.08
CA LEU A 9 -7.63 3.92 0.29
C LEU A 9 -8.88 4.71 0.71
N THR A 10 -9.42 4.39 1.88
CA THR A 10 -10.60 5.10 2.43
C THR A 10 -10.24 6.38 3.17
N ARG A 11 -8.96 6.55 3.50
CA ARG A 11 -8.39 7.68 4.22
C ARG A 11 -6.98 7.93 3.75
N GLU A 12 -6.43 9.08 4.14
CA GLU A 12 -4.98 9.27 4.08
C GLU A 12 -4.28 8.25 4.98
N CYS A 13 -3.28 7.56 4.43
CA CYS A 13 -2.49 6.58 5.15
C CYS A 13 -1.01 6.96 5.06
N GLU A 14 -0.31 6.86 6.19
CA GLU A 14 1.15 6.85 6.17
C GLU A 14 1.63 5.54 5.57
N VAL A 15 2.51 5.64 4.59
CA VAL A 15 3.07 4.50 3.88
C VAL A 15 4.59 4.60 3.83
N THR A 16 5.25 3.45 3.85
CA THR A 16 6.70 3.35 3.70
C THR A 16 7.03 2.78 2.34
N GLN A 17 7.76 3.53 1.51
CA GLN A 17 8.18 3.07 0.18
C GLN A 17 9.19 1.91 0.31
N ILE A 18 8.99 0.87 -0.49
CA ILE A 18 9.89 -0.28 -0.59
C ILE A 18 10.68 -0.15 -1.91
N PRO A 19 12.02 -0.28 -1.91
CA PRO A 19 12.90 -0.64 -0.78
C PRO A 19 13.52 0.57 -0.05
N SER A 20 13.22 1.80 -0.46
CA SER A 20 13.91 3.01 0.02
C SER A 20 13.73 3.28 1.52
N GLY A 21 12.64 2.79 2.13
CA GLY A 21 12.29 3.06 3.52
C GLY A 21 11.75 4.47 3.75
N GLN A 22 11.52 5.26 2.70
CA GLN A 22 11.00 6.62 2.82
C GLN A 22 9.54 6.59 3.27
N ARG A 23 9.22 7.34 4.32
CA ARG A 23 7.83 7.56 4.77
C ARG A 23 7.20 8.68 3.96
N MET A 24 5.99 8.45 3.48
CA MET A 24 5.18 9.44 2.81
C MET A 24 3.71 9.20 3.13
N THR A 25 2.87 10.19 2.86
CA THR A 25 1.42 10.06 3.01
C THR A 25 0.81 9.79 1.65
N MET A 26 -0.03 8.77 1.57
CA MET A 26 -0.83 8.48 0.40
C MET A 26 -2.25 8.98 0.65
N GLY A 27 -2.79 9.76 -0.29
CA GLY A 27 -4.10 10.37 -0.12
C GLY A 27 -5.24 9.35 -0.10
N ALA A 28 -6.36 9.74 0.50
CA ALA A 28 -7.62 9.01 0.32
C ALA A 28 -7.97 8.86 -1.17
N ASP A 29 -8.78 7.85 -1.49
CA ASP A 29 -9.21 7.47 -2.84
C ASP A 29 -8.11 7.00 -3.80
N THR A 30 -6.86 6.91 -3.33
CA THR A 30 -5.76 6.41 -4.15
C THR A 30 -5.96 4.93 -4.47
N PRO A 31 -6.02 4.54 -5.74
CA PRO A 31 -6.15 3.14 -6.14
C PRO A 31 -4.81 2.41 -5.95
N VAL A 32 -4.87 1.26 -5.27
CA VAL A 32 -3.72 0.38 -5.05
C VAL A 32 -4.09 -1.08 -5.18
N ASP A 33 -3.09 -1.87 -5.52
CA ASP A 33 -3.20 -3.32 -5.57
C ASP A 33 -2.55 -3.92 -4.32
N ILE A 34 -3.31 -4.64 -3.50
CA ILE A 34 -2.75 -5.42 -2.39
C ILE A 34 -2.04 -6.63 -2.99
N THR A 35 -0.71 -6.68 -2.80
CA THR A 35 0.12 -7.80 -3.28
C THR A 35 0.36 -8.82 -2.18
N GLN A 36 0.44 -8.39 -0.92
CA GLN A 36 0.65 -9.25 0.24
C GLN A 36 -0.03 -8.68 1.50
N SER A 37 -0.45 -9.57 2.39
CA SER A 37 -0.94 -9.25 3.73
C SER A 37 -0.15 -10.05 4.76
N LEU A 38 0.49 -9.35 5.69
CA LEU A 38 1.35 -9.93 6.72
C LEU A 38 0.85 -9.39 8.07
N GLY A 39 -0.08 -10.12 8.69
CA GLY A 39 -0.70 -9.88 10.01
C GLY A 39 -0.27 -8.64 10.80
N GLY A 40 -0.58 -7.44 10.29
CA GLY A 40 -0.13 -6.16 10.84
C GLY A 40 0.36 -5.15 9.79
N ALA A 41 0.61 -5.58 8.54
CA ALA A 41 0.93 -4.72 7.43
C ALA A 41 0.44 -5.28 6.09
N TYR A 42 0.20 -4.37 5.14
CA TYR A 42 -0.15 -4.66 3.76
C TYR A 42 0.95 -4.14 2.85
N THR A 43 1.38 -4.97 1.91
CA THR A 43 2.19 -4.49 0.78
C THR A 43 1.23 -4.12 -0.33
N VAL A 44 1.26 -2.86 -0.73
CA VAL A 44 0.42 -2.31 -1.78
C VAL A 44 1.28 -1.81 -2.93
N ARG A 45 0.83 -2.04 -4.16
CA ARG A 45 1.44 -1.50 -5.37
C ARG A 45 0.58 -0.36 -5.89
N SER A 46 1.19 0.79 -6.11
CA SER A 46 0.59 1.93 -6.81
C SER A 46 1.38 2.22 -8.09
N PRO A 47 0.89 3.11 -8.98
CA PRO A 47 1.65 3.55 -10.15
C PRO A 47 3.03 4.15 -9.81
N GLN A 48 3.24 4.58 -8.57
CA GLN A 48 4.47 5.22 -8.08
C GLN A 48 5.47 4.21 -7.48
N GLY A 49 5.09 2.94 -7.33
CA GLY A 49 5.96 1.89 -6.79
C GLY A 49 5.27 0.98 -5.77
N LEU A 50 6.08 0.36 -4.91
CA LEU A 50 5.64 -0.52 -3.84
C LEU A 50 5.71 0.20 -2.49
N PHE A 51 4.68 -0.02 -1.68
CA PHE A 51 4.52 0.64 -0.41
C PHE A 51 4.05 -0.37 0.64
N ARG A 52 4.54 -0.19 1.86
CA ARG A 52 4.04 -0.86 3.05
C ARG A 52 3.06 0.06 3.76
N VAL A 53 1.88 -0.44 4.05
CA VAL A 53 0.85 0.19 4.88
C VAL A 53 0.77 -0.61 6.17
N ASP A 54 1.12 -0.04 7.30
CA ASP A 54 0.90 -0.70 8.59
C ASP A 54 -0.60 -0.58 8.98
N ALA A 55 -1.15 -1.64 9.59
CA ALA A 55 -2.57 -1.77 9.91
C ALA A 55 -2.98 -0.96 11.15
#